data_AF-A0A2T5XT77-F1
#
_entry.id   AF-A0A2T5XT77-F1
#
_cell.length_a   1.000
_cell.length_b   1.000
_cell.length_c   1.000
_cell.angle_alpha   90.00
_cell.angle_beta   90.00
_cell.angle_gamma   90.00
#
_symmetry.space_group_name_H-M   'P 1'
#
loop_
_entity.id
_entity.type
_entity.pdbx_description
1 polymer ?
#
loop_
_entity_poly.entity_id
_entity_poly.type
_entity_poly.pdbx_seq_one_letter_code
_entity_poly.pdbx_strand_id
1 'polypeptide(L)'
;MGFLKEFKEFAVKGNVVDLAIGVIIGAAFGAIVSSLVSDVITPLLLTPALKAANVDKLDALIWNGVAYGKFLAAVINFLFVAFVLFMLVKGINKLKKKQEEAPAAPAGPTQEELLAEIRDLLKNK
;
A
#
# COMPACT_ATOMS: atom_id res chain seq x y z
N MET A 1 16.36 13.04 -36.75
CA MET A 1 15.84 12.09 -35.75
C MET A 1 14.37 12.41 -35.55
N GLY A 2 13.50 11.40 -35.51
CA GLY A 2 12.05 11.63 -35.41
C GLY A 2 11.61 11.67 -33.96
N PHE A 3 10.67 12.55 -33.63
CA PHE A 3 10.05 12.72 -32.31
C PHE A 3 9.68 11.39 -31.63
N LEU A 4 9.18 10.40 -32.38
CA LEU A 4 8.84 9.07 -31.87
C LEU A 4 10.05 8.29 -31.31
N LYS A 5 11.22 8.49 -31.90
CA LYS A 5 12.47 7.83 -31.47
C LYS A 5 13.00 8.45 -30.18
N GLU A 6 12.96 9.78 -30.11
CA GLU A 6 13.32 10.57 -28.91
C GLU A 6 12.35 10.32 -27.74
N PHE A 7 11.05 10.22 -28.03
CA PHE A 7 10.04 9.88 -27.03
C PHE A 7 10.23 8.46 -26.48
N LYS A 8 10.54 7.48 -27.34
CA LYS A 8 10.84 6.11 -26.90
C LYS A 8 12.09 6.06 -26.01
N GLU A 9 13.15 6.76 -26.38
CA GLU A 9 14.38 6.83 -25.57
C GLU A 9 14.17 7.54 -24.23
N PHE A 10 13.32 8.58 -24.19
CA PHE A 10 12.90 9.23 -22.95
C PHE A 10 12.04 8.29 -22.07
N ALA A 11 11.03 7.66 -22.65
CA ALA A 11 10.09 6.79 -21.95
C ALA A 11 10.73 5.51 -21.42
N VAL A 12 11.76 4.99 -22.08
CA VAL A 12 12.49 3.77 -21.67
C VAL A 12 13.56 4.06 -20.61
N LYS A 13 13.78 5.32 -20.20
CA LYS A 13 14.54 5.59 -18.97
C LYS A 13 13.82 4.90 -17.81
N GLY A 14 14.41 3.81 -17.30
CA GLY A 14 13.75 2.86 -16.39
C GLY A 14 12.99 3.50 -15.22
N ASN A 15 13.50 4.60 -14.68
CA ASN A 15 12.87 5.35 -13.60
C ASN A 15 11.46 5.88 -13.93
N VAL A 16 11.14 6.16 -15.20
CA VAL A 16 9.82 6.67 -15.62
C VAL A 16 8.80 5.54 -15.76
N VAL A 17 9.24 4.39 -16.26
CA VAL A 17 8.37 3.20 -16.42
C VAL A 17 7.99 2.64 -15.05
N ASP A 18 8.95 2.48 -14.15
CA ASP A 18 8.72 1.97 -12.79
C ASP A 18 7.82 2.92 -11.99
N LEU A 19 8.02 4.23 -12.14
CA LEU A 19 7.15 5.24 -11.53
C LEU A 19 5.71 5.15 -12.08
N ALA A 20 5.55 5.03 -13.40
CA ALA A 20 4.24 4.91 -14.02
C ALA A 20 3.50 3.65 -13.54
N ILE A 21 4.19 2.52 -13.48
CA ILE A 21 3.63 1.27 -12.95
C ILE A 21 3.24 1.43 -11.48
N GLY A 22 4.11 2.01 -10.65
CA GLY A 22 3.84 2.25 -9.23
C GLY A 22 2.60 3.13 -8.99
N VAL A 23 2.43 4.20 -9.78
CA VAL A 23 1.27 5.10 -9.68
C VAL A 23 -0.02 4.37 -10.10
N ILE A 24 0.01 3.63 -11.22
CA ILE A 24 -1.17 2.90 -11.71
C ILE A 24 -1.60 1.81 -10.72
N ILE A 25 -0.64 1.03 -10.22
CA ILE A 25 -0.91 -0.01 -9.22
C ILE A 25 -1.40 0.62 -7.92
N GLY A 26 -0.79 1.71 -7.47
CA GLY A 26 -1.22 2.44 -6.27
C GLY A 26 -2.66 2.94 -6.37
N ALA A 27 -3.03 3.52 -7.51
CA ALA A 27 -4.40 3.99 -7.76
C ALA A 27 -5.41 2.83 -7.78
N ALA A 28 -5.10 1.74 -8.51
CA ALA A 28 -5.95 0.56 -8.59
C ALA A 28 -6.12 -0.11 -7.22
N PHE A 29 -5.03 -0.26 -6.46
CA PHE A 29 -5.06 -0.83 -5.12
C PHE A 29 -5.87 0.05 -4.15
N GLY A 30 -5.71 1.37 -4.22
CA GLY A 30 -6.51 2.32 -3.44
C GLY A 30 -8.01 2.16 -3.71
N ALA A 31 -8.42 1.97 -4.97
CA ALA A 31 -9.81 1.74 -5.34
C ALA A 31 -10.37 0.43 -4.74
N ILE A 32 -9.58 -0.66 -4.75
CA ILE A 32 -9.96 -1.94 -4.14
C ILE A 32 -10.17 -1.78 -2.62
N VAL A 33 -9.24 -1.10 -1.94
CA VAL A 33 -9.35 -0.86 -0.50
C VAL A 33 -10.55 0.03 -0.19
N SER A 34 -10.79 1.07 -0.99
CA SER A 34 -11.96 1.94 -0.85
C SER A 34 -13.26 1.15 -1.01
N SER A 35 -13.36 0.26 -2.00
CA SER A 35 -14.55 -0.58 -2.20
C SER A 35 -14.76 -1.55 -1.04
N LEU A 36 -13.70 -2.21 -0.54
CA LEU A 36 -13.81 -3.06 0.65
C LEU A 36 -14.36 -2.28 1.87
N VAL A 37 -13.94 -1.04 2.04
CA VAL A 37 -14.38 -0.23 3.18
C VAL A 37 -15.81 0.26 2.96
N SER A 38 -16.08 0.91 1.84
CA SER A 38 -17.37 1.55 1.57
C SER A 38 -18.49 0.56 1.26
N ASP A 39 -18.19 -0.52 0.54
CA ASP A 39 -19.22 -1.44 0.02
C ASP A 39 -19.41 -2.69 0.90
N VAL A 40 -18.42 -3.03 1.74
CA VAL A 40 -18.48 -4.23 2.59
C VAL A 40 -18.48 -3.86 4.07
N ILE A 41 -17.43 -3.19 4.55
CA ILE A 41 -17.27 -2.92 5.99
C ILE A 41 -18.29 -1.91 6.49
N THR A 42 -18.54 -0.84 5.74
CA THR A 42 -19.52 0.19 6.12
C THR A 42 -20.92 -0.38 6.29
N PRO A 43 -21.55 -1.05 5.30
CA PRO A 43 -22.89 -1.59 5.47
C PRO A 43 -22.99 -2.74 6.47
N LEU A 44 -21.95 -3.58 6.61
CA LEU A 44 -21.99 -4.76 7.50
C LEU A 44 -21.67 -4.45 8.96
N LEU A 45 -20.75 -3.53 9.24
CA LEU A 45 -20.28 -3.23 10.58
C LEU A 45 -20.64 -1.81 11.01
N LEU A 46 -20.42 -0.83 10.14
CA LEU A 46 -20.53 0.57 10.51
C LEU A 46 -21.98 1.05 10.59
N THR A 47 -22.81 0.76 9.59
CA THR A 47 -24.22 1.16 9.55
C THR A 47 -25.03 0.57 10.72
N PRO A 48 -24.87 -0.72 11.09
CA PRO A 48 -25.53 -1.26 12.29
C PRO A 48 -25.00 -0.64 13.59
N ALA A 49 -23.69 -0.36 13.68
CA ALA A 49 -23.10 0.29 14.85
C ALA A 49 -23.58 1.74 15.03
N LEU A 50 -23.69 2.50 13.94
CA LEU A 50 -24.21 3.88 13.95
C LEU A 50 -25.70 3.91 14.35
N LYS A 51 -26.49 2.93 13.88
CA LYS A 51 -27.89 2.72 14.29
C LYS A 51 -28.02 2.40 15.77
N ALA A 52 -27.17 1.52 16.28
CA ALA A 52 -27.15 1.21 17.71
C ALA A 52 -26.78 2.42 18.56
N ALA A 53 -25.96 3.34 18.02
CA ALA A 53 -25.52 4.56 18.70
C ALA A 53 -26.43 5.80 18.46
N ASN A 54 -27.57 5.66 17.76
CA ASN A 54 -28.46 6.77 17.38
C ASN A 54 -27.78 7.88 16.54
N VAL A 55 -26.71 7.56 15.81
CA VAL A 55 -25.92 8.54 15.02
C VAL A 55 -26.15 8.41 13.51
N ASP A 56 -27.31 7.89 13.11
CA ASP A 56 -27.68 7.57 11.72
C ASP A 56 -27.73 8.76 10.76
N LYS A 57 -27.76 9.96 11.33
CA LYS A 57 -27.91 11.22 10.59
C LYS A 57 -26.75 12.17 10.86
N LEU A 58 -25.53 11.63 10.96
CA LEU A 58 -24.30 12.44 10.96
C LEU A 58 -24.32 13.47 9.83
N ASP A 59 -24.72 13.06 8.63
CA ASP A 59 -24.70 13.88 7.41
C ASP A 59 -25.64 15.09 7.46
N ALA A 60 -26.65 15.05 8.33
CA ALA A 60 -27.65 16.10 8.50
C ALA A 60 -27.34 17.08 9.64
N LEU A 61 -26.18 16.93 10.30
CA LEU A 61 -25.76 17.83 11.36
C LEU A 61 -25.39 19.20 10.80
N ILE A 62 -26.12 20.22 11.28
CA ILE A 62 -25.92 21.62 10.96
C ILE A 62 -25.77 22.40 12.26
N TRP A 63 -24.73 23.20 12.37
CA TRP A 63 -24.54 24.13 13.48
C TRP A 63 -24.35 25.53 12.93
N ASN A 64 -25.22 26.47 13.31
CA ASN A 64 -25.19 27.87 12.88
C ASN A 64 -25.07 28.05 11.35
N GLY A 65 -25.80 27.23 10.57
CA GLY A 65 -25.76 27.25 9.10
C GLY A 65 -24.60 26.48 8.46
N VAL A 66 -23.67 25.95 9.26
CA VAL A 66 -22.56 25.13 8.76
C VAL A 66 -22.93 23.64 8.83
N ALA A 67 -23.08 23.01 7.66
CA ALA A 67 -23.32 21.58 7.53
C ALA A 67 -22.02 20.77 7.68
N TYR A 68 -21.55 20.60 8.92
CA TYR A 68 -20.32 19.84 9.23
C TYR A 68 -20.53 18.33 9.20
N GLY A 69 -21.78 17.87 9.16
CA GLY A 69 -22.14 16.46 9.13
C GLY A 69 -21.42 15.63 8.07
N LYS A 70 -21.42 16.14 6.82
CA LYS A 70 -20.74 15.49 5.69
C LYS A 70 -19.22 15.40 5.88
N PHE A 71 -18.62 16.43 6.47
CA PHE A 71 -17.20 16.43 6.77
C PHE A 71 -16.87 15.39 7.84
N LEU A 72 -17.66 15.34 8.91
CA LEU A 72 -17.46 14.36 9.99
C LEU A 72 -17.62 12.92 9.48
N ALA A 73 -18.63 12.66 8.64
CA ALA A 73 -18.79 11.37 7.96
C ALA A 73 -17.58 11.01 7.09
N ALA A 74 -17.03 11.97 6.33
CA ALA A 74 -15.83 11.76 5.53
C ALA A 74 -14.60 11.45 6.38
N VAL A 75 -14.41 12.13 7.51
CA VAL A 75 -13.32 11.86 8.46
C VAL A 75 -13.45 10.46 9.05
N ILE A 76 -14.64 10.07 9.49
CA ILE A 76 -14.91 8.73 10.02
C ILE A 76 -14.58 7.68 8.94
N ASN A 77 -15.10 7.83 7.71
CA ASN A 77 -14.79 6.93 6.61
C ASN A 77 -13.28 6.82 6.33
N PHE A 78 -12.57 7.95 6.30
CA PHE A 78 -11.11 7.97 6.13
C PHE A 78 -10.38 7.18 7.22
N LEU A 79 -10.78 7.31 8.49
CA LEU A 79 -10.19 6.55 9.59
C LEU A 79 -10.42 5.04 9.42
N PHE A 80 -11.59 4.61 8.93
CA PHE A 80 -11.84 3.20 8.63
C PHE A 80 -10.99 2.69 7.47
N VAL A 81 -10.88 3.45 6.38
CA VAL A 81 -9.99 3.11 5.26
C VAL A 81 -8.55 2.95 5.75
N ALA A 82 -8.05 3.91 6.52
CA ALA A 82 -6.70 3.86 7.08
C ALA A 82 -6.50 2.66 8.02
N PHE A 83 -7.49 2.36 8.87
CA PHE A 83 -7.45 1.22 9.78
C PHE A 83 -7.41 -0.13 9.04
N VAL A 84 -8.24 -0.29 8.01
CA VAL A 84 -8.28 -1.50 7.18
C VAL A 84 -6.97 -1.67 6.41
N LEU A 85 -6.47 -0.59 5.80
CA LEU A 85 -5.17 -0.57 5.12
C LEU A 85 -4.05 -1.00 6.09
N PHE A 86 -4.04 -0.45 7.30
CA PHE A 86 -3.08 -0.82 8.34
C PHE A 86 -3.17 -2.31 8.70
N MET A 87 -4.38 -2.86 8.87
CA MET A 87 -4.55 -4.29 9.13
C MET A 87 -4.05 -5.17 7.98
N LEU A 88 -4.29 -4.79 6.72
CA LEU A 88 -3.81 -5.51 5.54
C LEU A 88 -2.27 -5.50 5.48
N VAL A 89 -1.66 -4.32 5.63
CA VAL A 89 -0.19 -4.18 5.63
C VAL A 89 0.43 -4.98 6.80
N LYS A 90 -0.18 -4.90 7.99
CA LYS A 90 0.25 -5.70 9.16
C LYS A 90 0.13 -7.20 8.89
N GLY A 91 -0.94 -7.64 8.22
CA GLY A 91 -1.12 -9.04 7.81
C GLY A 91 -0.03 -9.52 6.87
N ILE A 92 0.27 -8.74 5.82
CA ILE A 92 1.34 -9.03 4.87
C ILE A 92 2.71 -9.07 5.56
N ASN A 93 3.01 -8.09 6.42
CA ASN A 93 4.27 -8.05 7.16
C ASN A 93 4.43 -9.23 8.13
N LYS A 94 3.35 -9.69 8.76
CA LYS A 94 3.34 -10.89 9.61
C LYS A 94 3.61 -12.16 8.80
N LEU A 95 3.04 -12.27 7.60
CA LEU A 95 3.27 -13.41 6.71
C LEU A 95 4.70 -13.44 6.16
N LYS A 96 5.24 -12.29 5.73
CA LYS A 96 6.64 -12.17 5.29
C LYS A 96 7.62 -12.59 6.38
N LYS A 97 7.42 -12.12 7.62
CA LYS A 97 8.27 -12.48 8.77
C LYS A 97 8.25 -13.98 9.07
N LYS A 98 7.09 -14.63 8.90
CA LYS A 98 6.94 -16.09 9.04
C LYS A 98 7.64 -16.87 7.91
N GLN A 99 7.82 -16.25 6.75
CA GLN A 99 8.48 -16.84 5.59
C GLN A 99 10.02 -16.76 5.69
N GLU A 100 10.55 -15.76 6.39
CA GLU A 100 11.96 -15.66 6.80
C GLU A 100 12.35 -16.65 7.92
N GLU A 101 11.38 -17.15 8.70
CA GLU A 101 11.61 -18.12 9.77
C GLU A 101 11.53 -19.59 9.30
N ALA A 102 11.14 -19.86 8.05
CA ALA A 102 11.41 -21.16 7.45
C ALA A 102 12.92 -21.28 7.30
N PRO A 103 13.57 -22.38 7.78
CA PRO A 103 15.03 -22.46 7.79
C PRO A 103 15.52 -22.20 6.37
N ALA A 104 16.17 -21.05 6.20
CA ALA A 104 16.85 -20.73 4.97
C ALA A 104 17.75 -21.92 4.68
N ALA A 105 17.53 -22.58 3.53
CA ALA A 105 18.57 -23.42 2.96
C ALA A 105 19.85 -22.57 3.00
N PRO A 106 20.97 -23.10 3.54
CA PRO A 106 22.14 -22.31 3.88
C PRO A 106 22.43 -21.37 2.70
N ALA A 107 22.35 -20.07 2.97
CA ALA A 107 22.65 -19.08 1.94
C ALA A 107 24.02 -19.45 1.40
N GLY A 108 24.11 -19.62 0.07
CA GLY A 108 25.42 -19.76 -0.57
C GLY A 108 26.33 -18.62 -0.14
N PRO A 109 27.67 -18.80 -0.26
CA PRO A 109 28.63 -17.82 0.23
C PRO A 109 28.25 -16.42 -0.25
N THR A 110 28.20 -15.50 0.70
CA THR A 110 27.90 -14.08 0.48
C THR A 110 28.90 -13.50 -0.51
N GLN A 111 28.53 -12.40 -1.18
CA GLN A 111 29.45 -11.72 -2.10
C GLN A 111 30.74 -11.29 -1.40
N GLU A 112 30.68 -10.96 -0.10
CA GLU A 112 31.84 -10.62 0.71
C GLU A 112 32.75 -11.83 0.94
N GLU A 113 32.17 -13.01 1.20
CA GLU A 113 32.91 -14.28 1.31
C GLU A 113 33.56 -14.66 -0.03
N LEU A 114 32.84 -14.52 -1.15
CA LEU A 114 33.38 -14.77 -2.48
C LEU A 114 34.53 -13.80 -2.83
N LEU A 115 34.40 -12.52 -2.47
CA LEU A 115 35.47 -11.54 -2.67
C LEU A 115 36.68 -11.81 -1.78
N ALA A 116 36.47 -12.31 -0.56
CA ALA A 116 37.56 -12.76 0.32
C ALA A 116 38.28 -13.99 -0.25
N GLU A 117 37.53 -14.99 -0.73
CA GLU A 117 38.09 -16.16 -1.42
C GLU A 117 38.88 -15.76 -2.67
N ILE A 118 38.34 -14.87 -3.51
CA ILE A 118 39.03 -14.37 -4.71
C ILE A 118 40.33 -13.63 -4.33
N ARG A 119 40.30 -12.79 -3.29
CA ARG A 119 41.50 -12.09 -2.80
C ARG A 119 42.58 -13.08 -2.34
N ASP A 120 42.20 -14.10 -1.60
CA ASP A 120 43.13 -15.08 -1.05
C ASP A 120 43.70 -16.00 -2.14
N LEU A 121 42.89 -16.35 -3.14
CA LEU A 121 43.35 -17.04 -4.37
C LEU A 121 44.32 -16.18 -5.19
N LEU A 122 44.11 -14.86 -5.26
CA LEU A 122 45.01 -13.93 -5.96
C LEU A 122 46.33 -13.71 -5.22
N LYS A 123 46.34 -13.78 -3.88
CA LYS A 123 47.58 -13.71 -3.08
C LYS A 123 48.48 -14.93 -3.24
N ASN A 124 47.89 -16.07 -3.60
CA ASN A 124 48.60 -17.34 -3.79
C ASN A 124 49.09 -17.57 -5.23
N LYS A 125 48.92 -16.57 -6.11
CA LYS A 125 49.53 -16.51 -7.46
C LYS A 125 50.67 -15.50 -7.48
#